data_AF-A0A840D3B9-F1
#
_entry.id   AF-A0A840D3B9-F1
#
_cell.length_a   1.000
_cell.length_b   1.000
_cell.length_c   1.000
_cell.angle_alpha   90.00
_cell.angle_beta   90.00
_cell.angle_gamma   90.00
#
_symmetry.space_group_name_H-M   'P 1'
#
loop_
_entity.id
_entity.type
_entity.pdbx_description
1 polymer ?
#
loop_
_entity_poly.entity_id
_entity_poly.type
_entity_poly.pdbx_seq_one_letter_code
_entity_poly.pdbx_strand_id
1 'polypeptide(L)'
;MDIQDIKQDLRLSRLLESYGLHPDNNNRLCCPFHRDRTPSLQVYPETDTCYCFSSNCQTHGKSIDVIDFIMYKENISKHEIQRW
;
A
#
# COMPACT_ATOMS: atom_id res chain seq x y z
N MET A 1 8.31 2.64 19.85
CA MET A 1 8.88 2.90 18.51
C MET A 1 8.15 4.09 17.96
N ASP A 2 8.87 5.09 17.47
CA ASP A 2 8.24 6.24 16.82
C ASP A 2 7.81 5.82 15.40
N ILE A 3 6.78 6.45 14.83
CA ILE A 3 6.32 6.16 13.46
C ILE A 3 7.44 6.34 12.42
N GLN A 4 8.41 7.19 12.76
CA GLN A 4 9.60 7.44 11.93
C GLN A 4 10.53 6.22 11.86
N ASP A 5 10.63 5.41 12.92
CA ASP A 5 11.43 4.18 12.91
C ASP A 5 10.76 3.10 12.05
N ILE A 6 9.43 3.01 12.11
CA ILE A 6 8.63 2.11 11.26
C ILE A 6 8.85 2.48 9.78
N LYS A 7 8.93 3.77 9.47
CA LYS A 7 9.18 4.27 8.11
C LYS A 7 10.58 3.99 7.57
N GLN A 8 11.60 3.90 8.42
CA GLN A 8 12.97 3.70 7.94
C GLN A 8 13.29 2.24 7.59
N ASP A 9 12.64 1.26 8.21
CA ASP A 9 12.93 -0.16 7.99
C ASP A 9 11.82 -0.90 7.20
N LEU A 10 10.59 -0.38 7.19
CA LEU A 10 9.46 -1.02 6.53
C LEU A 10 9.31 -0.55 5.09
N ARG A 11 9.91 -1.30 4.16
CA ARG A 11 9.71 -1.14 2.71
C ARG A 11 8.33 -1.60 2.29
N LEU A 12 7.72 -0.91 1.31
CA LEU A 12 6.44 -1.31 0.72
C LEU A 12 6.51 -2.72 0.12
N SER A 13 7.63 -3.11 -0.50
CA SER A 13 7.82 -4.46 -1.04
C SER A 13 7.66 -5.56 0.02
N ARG A 14 8.32 -5.38 1.18
CA ARG A 14 8.25 -6.33 2.30
C ARG A 14 6.86 -6.37 2.91
N LEU A 15 6.17 -5.23 2.95
CA LEU A 15 4.78 -5.17 3.39
C LEU A 15 3.87 -5.94 2.43
N LEU A 16 4.02 -5.76 1.13
CA LEU A 16 3.22 -6.49 0.14
C LEU A 16 3.43 -8.00 0.27
N GLU A 17 4.68 -8.45 0.45
CA GLU A 17 5.00 -9.86 0.71
C GLU A 17 4.32 -10.41 1.96
N SER A 18 4.27 -9.66 3.07
CA SER A 18 3.61 -10.15 4.30
C SER A 18 2.10 -10.33 4.13
N TYR A 19 1.47 -9.56 3.24
CA TYR A 19 0.07 -9.73 2.84
C TYR A 19 -0.13 -10.75 1.71
N GLY A 20 0.93 -11.41 1.22
CA GLY A 20 0.86 -12.35 0.09
C GLY A 20 0.53 -11.67 -1.24
N LEU A 21 0.84 -10.38 -1.37
CA LEU A 21 0.62 -9.59 -2.57
C LEU A 21 1.93 -9.52 -3.35
N HIS A 22 1.94 -10.12 -4.53
CA HIS A 22 3.11 -10.16 -5.39
C HIS A 22 2.84 -9.32 -6.64
N PRO A 23 3.54 -8.18 -6.81
CA PRO A 23 3.52 -7.45 -8.07
C PRO A 23 4.00 -8.34 -9.23
N ASP A 24 3.42 -8.14 -10.41
CA ASP A 24 3.86 -8.78 -11.64
C ASP A 24 5.18 -8.15 -12.15
N ASN A 25 5.65 -8.61 -13.32
CA ASN A 25 6.87 -8.09 -13.96
C ASN A 25 6.81 -6.59 -14.30
N ASN A 26 5.61 -6.00 -14.33
CA ASN A 26 5.38 -4.57 -14.55
C ASN A 26 5.15 -3.80 -13.24
N ASN A 27 5.42 -4.43 -12.09
CA ASN A 27 5.13 -3.91 -10.75
C ASN A 27 3.64 -3.61 -10.52
N ARG A 28 2.73 -4.40 -11.12
CA ARG A 28 1.28 -4.22 -10.97
C ARG A 28 0.64 -5.39 -10.24
N LEU A 29 -0.44 -5.12 -9.52
CA LEU A 29 -1.24 -6.14 -8.84
C LEU A 29 -2.71 -5.72 -8.73
N CYS A 30 -3.57 -6.70 -8.45
CA CYS A 30 -4.97 -6.44 -8.16
C CYS A 30 -5.09 -5.67 -6.85
N CYS A 31 -5.74 -4.51 -6.88
CA CYS A 31 -5.76 -3.61 -5.75
C CYS A 31 -6.41 -4.26 -4.52
N PRO A 32 -5.73 -4.29 -3.35
CA PRO A 32 -6.26 -4.93 -2.15
C PRO A 32 -7.33 -4.08 -1.43
N PHE A 33 -7.55 -2.84 -1.87
CA PHE A 33 -8.47 -1.88 -1.26
C PHE A 33 -9.89 -1.90 -1.85
N HIS A 34 -10.10 -2.61 -2.96
CA HIS A 34 -11.42 -2.80 -3.55
C HIS A 34 -11.47 -4.17 -4.25
N ARG A 35 -12.68 -4.61 -4.63
CA ARG A 35 -12.80 -5.82 -5.45
C ARG A 35 -12.31 -5.52 -6.85
N ASP A 36 -11.14 -6.03 -7.16
CA ASP A 36 -10.48 -5.84 -8.45
C ASP A 36 -10.45 -7.16 -9.23
N ARG A 37 -10.64 -7.09 -10.55
CA ARG A 37 -10.58 -8.25 -11.47
C ARG A 37 -9.34 -8.23 -12.36
N THR A 38 -8.71 -7.06 -12.51
CA THR A 38 -7.56 -6.85 -13.40
C THR A 38 -6.56 -5.96 -12.71
N PRO A 39 -5.25 -6.21 -12.76
CA PRO A 39 -4.26 -5.44 -12.01
C PRO A 39 -4.40 -3.91 -12.18
N SER A 40 -5.00 -3.23 -11.19
CA SER A 40 -5.23 -1.79 -11.23
C SER A 40 -4.29 -0.99 -10.33
N LEU A 41 -3.56 -1.65 -9.43
CA LEU A 41 -2.59 -1.03 -8.54
C LEU A 41 -1.19 -1.12 -9.16
N GLN A 42 -0.53 0.03 -9.32
CA GLN A 42 0.87 0.13 -9.71
C GLN A 42 1.72 0.39 -8.48
N VAL A 43 2.78 -0.38 -8.31
CA VAL A 43 3.82 -0.17 -7.31
C VAL A 43 4.97 0.58 -7.95
N TYR A 44 5.51 1.56 -7.22
CA TYR A 44 6.66 2.38 -7.59
C TYR A 44 7.78 2.15 -6.56
N PRO A 45 8.66 1.16 -6.79
CA PRO A 45 9.71 0.82 -5.84
C PRO A 45 10.72 1.96 -5.60
N GLU A 46 10.91 2.84 -6.58
CA GLU A 46 11.84 3.98 -6.48
C GLU A 46 11.38 5.02 -5.46
N THR A 47 10.08 5.25 -5.35
CA THR A 47 9.47 6.19 -4.40
C THR A 47 8.87 5.51 -3.18
N ASP A 48 8.92 4.18 -3.12
CA ASP A 48 8.28 3.33 -2.11
C ASP A 48 6.78 3.63 -1.92
N THR A 49 6.09 3.87 -3.03
CA THR A 49 4.65 4.16 -3.06
C THR A 49 3.89 3.25 -4.00
N CYS A 50 2.56 3.22 -3.87
CA CYS A 50 1.68 2.63 -4.86
C CYS A 50 0.52 3.56 -5.23
N TYR A 51 -0.08 3.31 -6.39
CA TYR A 51 -1.19 4.10 -6.90
C TYR A 51 -2.22 3.20 -7.58
N CYS A 52 -3.49 3.41 -7.29
CA CYS A 52 -4.57 2.67 -7.91
C CYS A 52 -5.25 3.49 -9.02
N PHE A 53 -5.17 2.99 -10.26
CA PHE A 53 -5.76 3.63 -11.44
C PHE A 53 -7.27 3.40 -11.61
N SER A 54 -7.87 2.53 -10.80
CA SER A 54 -9.31 2.29 -10.82
C SER A 54 -10.06 3.44 -10.14
N SER A 55 -11.04 4.03 -10.82
CA SER A 55 -11.94 5.06 -10.28
C SER A 55 -12.89 4.52 -9.19
N ASN A 56 -13.04 3.19 -9.09
CA ASN A 56 -13.83 2.53 -8.06
C ASN A 56 -13.04 2.29 -6.77
N CYS A 57 -11.77 2.72 -6.71
CA CYS A 57 -10.95 2.57 -5.53
C CYS A 57 -11.10 3.77 -4.59
N GLN A 58 -11.25 3.51 -3.29
CA GLN A 58 -11.26 4.58 -2.27
C GLN A 58 -9.96 5.40 -2.23
N THR A 59 -8.85 4.82 -2.72
CA THR A 59 -7.54 5.48 -2.79
C THR A 59 -7.28 6.14 -4.14
N HIS A 60 -8.26 6.17 -5.04
CA HIS A 60 -8.09 6.76 -6.37
C HIS A 60 -7.66 8.23 -6.28
N GLY A 61 -6.73 8.63 -7.15
CA GLY A 61 -6.20 10.01 -7.14
C GLY A 61 -5.13 10.28 -6.08
N LYS A 62 -4.77 9.31 -5.24
CA LYS A 62 -3.77 9.47 -4.18
C LYS A 62 -2.59 8.48 -4.34
N SER A 63 -1.37 8.99 -4.19
CA SER A 63 -0.17 8.17 -4.01
C SER A 63 -0.13 7.66 -2.57
N ILE A 64 0.03 6.36 -2.40
CA ILE A 64 -0.10 5.63 -1.13
C ILE A 64 1.30 5.20 -0.70
N ASP A 65 1.77 5.71 0.44
CA ASP A 65 3.00 5.23 1.08
C ASP A 65 2.72 3.97 1.94
N VAL A 66 3.77 3.41 2.54
CA VAL A 66 3.65 2.22 3.41
C VAL A 66 2.67 2.41 4.57
N ILE A 67 2.59 3.62 5.15
CA ILE A 67 1.68 3.92 6.26
C ILE A 67 0.25 3.99 5.75
N ASP A 68 0.01 4.77 4.69
CA ASP A 68 -1.31 4.87 4.08
C ASP A 68 -1.82 3.47 3.69
N PHE A 69 -0.95 2.61 3.13
CA PHE A 69 -1.31 1.24 2.78
C PHE A 69 -1.88 0.48 3.98
N ILE A 70 -1.16 0.47 5.11
CA ILE A 70 -1.59 -0.22 6.33
C ILE A 70 -2.90 0.40 6.85
N MET A 71 -3.02 1.72 6.85
CA MET A 71 -4.25 2.39 7.28
C MET A 71 -5.46 1.95 6.45
N TYR A 72 -5.34 1.92 5.12
CA TYR A 72 -6.44 1.49 4.25
C TYR A 72 -6.70 -0.02 4.33
N LYS A 73 -5.66 -0.82 4.58
CA LYS A 73 -5.78 -2.28 4.63
C LYS A 73 -6.39 -2.77 5.95
N GLU A 74 -5.95 -2.21 7.06
CA GLU A 74 -6.40 -2.56 8.41
C GLU A 74 -7.56 -1.70 8.91
N ASN A 75 -7.94 -0.67 8.13
CA ASN A 75 -8.98 0.29 8.48
C ASN A 75 -8.74 0.99 9.83
N ILE A 76 -7.48 1.35 10.10
CA ILE A 76 -7.05 2.01 11.34
C ILE A 76 -6.71 3.48 11.10
N SER A 77 -6.88 4.29 12.15
CA SER A 77 -6.57 5.72 12.09
C SER A 77 -5.07 6.01 12.17
N LYS A 78 -4.65 7.21 11.74
CA LYS A 78 -3.26 7.68 11.90
C LYS A 78 -2.76 7.63 13.35
N HIS A 79 -3.67 7.78 14.30
CA HIS A 79 -3.32 7.75 15.72
C HIS A 79 -3.08 6.31 16.20
N GLU A 80 -3.82 5.34 15.66
CA GLU A 80 -3.64 3.92 16.01
C GLU A 80 -2.39 3.32 15.40
N ILE A 81 -2.00 3.74 14.20
CA ILE A 81 -0.80 3.23 13.52
C ILE A 81 0.51 3.56 14.26
N GLN A 82 0.50 4.53 15.19
CA GLN A 82 1.62 4.83 16.09
C GLN A 82 1.96 3.68 17.05
N ARG A 83 1.09 2.68 17.15
CA ARG A 83 1.24 1.50 18.02
C ARG A 83 1.38 0.19 17.25
N TRP A 84 1.46 0.26 15.92
CA TRP A 84 1.66 -0.88 15.03
C TRP A 84 3.12 -1.33 15.07
#